data_AF-A0A1W5D677-F1
#
_entry.id   AF-A0A1W5D677-F1
#
_cell.length_a   1.000
_cell.length_b   1.000
_cell.length_c   1.000
_cell.angle_alpha   90.00
_cell.angle_beta   90.00
_cell.angle_gamma   90.00
#
_symmetry.space_group_name_H-M   'P 1'
#
loop_
_entity.id
_entity.type
_entity.pdbx_description
1 polymer ?
#
loop_
_entity_poly.entity_id
_entity_poly.type
_entity_poly.pdbx_seq_one_letter_code
_entity_poly.pdbx_strand_id
1 'polypeptide(L)' 'MAEAEAMYRRALEGYEKAWGPEHTSTLNTVNNLGSLYADQGKMAKAEAMYRRALEGKEKAQDG' A
#
# COMPACT_ATOMS: atom_id res chain seq x y z
N MET A 1 11.53 -4.11 11.73
CA MET A 1 10.76 -4.65 10.60
C MET A 1 9.30 -4.93 10.95
N ALA A 2 8.99 -5.71 11.99
CA ALA A 2 7.60 -5.99 12.38
C ALA A 2 6.83 -4.75 12.88
N GLU A 3 7.48 -3.85 13.62
CA GLU A 3 6.86 -2.60 14.07
C GLU A 3 6.48 -1.68 12.90
N ALA A 4 7.38 -1.51 11.92
CA ALA A 4 7.10 -0.75 10.71
C ALA A 4 5.92 -1.35 9.91
N GLU A 5 5.83 -2.68 9.83
CA GLU A 5 4.72 -3.38 9.17
C GLU A 5 3.39 -3.08 9.87
N ALA A 6 3.37 -3.12 11.20
CA ALA A 6 2.19 -2.80 12.00
C ALA A 6 1.77 -1.32 11.84
N MET A 7 2.73 -0.40 11.84
CA MET A 7 2.48 1.03 11.63
C MET A 7 1.88 1.30 10.25
N TYR A 8 2.46 0.74 9.18
CA TYR A 8 1.93 0.93 7.83
C TYR A 8 0.56 0.30 7.65
N ARG A 9 0.28 -0.87 8.25
CA ARG A 9 -1.07 -1.47 8.22
C ARG A 9 -2.10 -0.60 8.93
N ARG A 10 -1.77 -0.06 10.11
CA ARG A 10 -2.67 0.84 10.84
C ARG A 10 -2.92 2.14 10.07
N ALA A 11 -1.88 2.71 9.45
CA ALA A 11 -2.02 3.89 8.59
C ALA A 11 -2.90 3.59 7.37
N LEU A 12 -2.70 2.43 6.75
CA LEU A 12 -3.49 1.99 5.60
C LEU A 12 -4.98 1.89 5.92
N GLU A 13 -5.33 1.23 7.03
CA GLU A 13 -6.72 1.12 7.49
C GLU A 13 -7.34 2.51 7.74
N GLY A 14 -6.59 3.42 8.36
CA GLY A 14 -7.03 4.80 8.58
C GLY A 14 -7.30 5.56 7.29
N TYR A 15 -6.39 5.48 6.32
CA TYR A 15 -6.54 6.15 5.02
C TYR A 15 -7.64 5.54 4.15
N GLU A 16 -7.79 4.21 4.14
CA GLU A 16 -8.90 3.53 3.46
C GLU A 16 -10.25 3.99 4.03
N LYS A 17 -10.36 4.12 5.35
CA LYS A 17 -11.60 4.57 6.00
C LYS A 17 -11.88 6.06 5.75
N ALA A 18 -10.85 6.91 5.77
CA ALA A 18 -11.02 8.35 5.66
C ALA A 18 -11.23 8.83 4.22
N TRP A 19 -10.48 8.26 3.27
CA TRP A 19 -10.38 8.76 1.90
C TRP A 19 -10.69 7.71 0.83
N GLY A 20 -10.81 6.45 1.21
CA GLY A 20 -11.09 5.35 0.30
C GLY A 20 -9.84 4.63 -0.22
N PRO A 21 -10.03 3.47 -0.86
CA PRO A 21 -8.95 2.59 -1.30
C PRO A 21 -8.11 3.15 -2.46
N GLU A 22 -8.68 4.05 -3.28
CA GLU A 22 -8.06 4.59 -4.49
C GLU A 22 -7.44 5.98 -4.28
N HIS A 23 -7.59 6.56 -3.09
CA HIS A 23 -6.98 7.85 -2.80
C HIS A 23 -5.45 7.76 -2.82
N THR A 24 -4.79 8.79 -3.35
CA THR A 24 -3.33 8.81 -3.57
C THR A 24 -2.52 8.45 -2.32
N SER A 25 -2.91 8.98 -1.15
CA SER A 25 -2.24 8.66 0.12
C SER A 25 -2.42 7.21 0.57
N THR A 26 -3.58 6.61 0.29
CA THR A 26 -3.85 5.19 0.53
C THR A 26 -2.92 4.34 -0.33
N LEU A 27 -2.86 4.64 -1.64
CA LEU A 27 -2.02 3.92 -2.59
C LEU A 27 -0.53 4.08 -2.31
N ASN A 28 -0.08 5.25 -1.88
CA ASN A 28 1.30 5.47 -1.44
C ASN A 28 1.64 4.62 -0.21
N THR A 29 0.70 4.48 0.73
CA THR A 29 0.88 3.64 1.92
C THR A 29 0.97 2.16 1.54
N VAL A 30 0.13 1.70 0.59
CA VAL A 30 0.23 0.35 0.02
C VAL A 30 1.61 0.12 -0.61
N ASN A 31 2.09 1.07 -1.43
CA ASN A 31 3.41 0.99 -2.07
C ASN A 31 4.54 0.86 -1.05
N ASN A 32 4.50 1.65 0.02
CA ASN A 32 5.52 1.60 1.09
C ASN A 32 5.50 0.28 1.85
N LEU A 33 4.32 -0.33 2.02
CA LEU A 33 4.21 -1.69 2.57
C LEU A 33 4.85 -2.72 1.63
N GLY A 34 4.75 -2.51 0.31
CA GLY A 34 5.44 -3.29 -0.71
C GLY A 34 6.96 -3.23 -0.57
N SER A 35 7.52 -2.02 -0.43
CA SER A 35 8.97 -1.83 -0.21
C SER A 35 9.45 -2.49 1.08
N LEU A 36 8.69 -2.34 2.17
CA LEU A 36 9.01 -3.02 3.42
C LEU A 36 9.03 -4.54 3.29
N TYR A 37 8.12 -5.14 2.53
CA TYR A 37 8.14 -6.58 2.28
C TYR A 37 9.31 -7.01 1.40
N ALA A 38 9.70 -6.20 0.41
CA ALA A 38 10.87 -6.47 -0.42
C ALA A 38 12.16 -6.50 0.42
N ASP A 39 12.32 -5.52 1.31
CA ASP A 39 13.45 -5.44 2.25
C ASP A 39 13.51 -6.64 3.23
N GLN A 40 12.36 -7.27 3.48
CA GLN A 40 12.26 -8.49 4.30
C GLN A 40 12.43 -9.79 3.49
N GLY A 41 12.69 -9.70 2.18
CA GLY A 41 12.77 -10.86 1.27
C GLY A 41 11.41 -11.49 0.95
N LYS A 42 10.29 -10.88 1.33
CA LYS A 42 8.93 -11.39 1.15
C LYS A 42 8.38 -10.96 -0.22
N MET A 43 9.01 -11.41 -1.30
CA MET A 43 8.74 -10.92 -2.66
C MET A 43 7.28 -11.07 -3.10
N ALA A 44 6.62 -12.19 -2.79
CA ALA A 44 5.21 -12.38 -3.13
C ALA A 44 4.28 -11.34 -2.47
N LYS A 45 4.59 -10.94 -1.23
CA LYS A 45 3.82 -9.89 -0.54
C LYS A 45 4.14 -8.50 -1.09
N ALA A 46 5.40 -8.25 -1.43
CA ALA A 46 5.82 -7.00 -2.05
C ALA A 46 5.10 -6.79 -3.38
N GLU A 47 5.12 -7.80 -4.25
CA GLU A 47 4.47 -7.77 -5.56
C GLU A 47 2.97 -7.52 -5.46
N ALA A 48 2.28 -8.18 -4.52
CA ALA A 48 0.86 -7.96 -4.29
C ALA A 48 0.54 -6.51 -3.89
N MET A 49 1.39 -5.88 -3.06
CA MET A 49 1.22 -4.48 -2.70
C MET A 49 1.49 -3.54 -3.88
N TYR A 50 2.57 -3.78 -4.63
CA TYR A 50 2.87 -2.95 -5.79
C TYR A 50 1.81 -3.03 -6.88
N ARG A 51 1.28 -4.23 -7.16
CA ARG A 51 0.16 -4.40 -8.10
C ARG A 51 -1.06 -3.62 -7.66
N ARG A 52 -1.48 -3.78 -6.40
CA ARG A 52 -2.62 -3.04 -5.85
C ARG A 52 -2.42 -1.52 -5.96
N ALA A 53 -1.23 -1.02 -5.65
CA ALA A 53 -0.93 0.41 -5.74
C ALA A 53 -0.94 0.92 -7.18
N LEU A 54 -0.46 0.12 -8.14
CA LEU A 54 -0.47 0.43 -9.57
C LEU A 54 -1.90 0.48 -10.12
N GLU A 55 -2.67 -0.59 -9.91
CA GLU A 55 -4.06 -0.70 -10.37
C GLU A 55 -4.92 0.44 -9.83
N GLY A 56 -4.72 0.83 -8.56
CA GLY A 56 -5.43 1.96 -7.98
C GLY A 56 -5.02 3.31 -8.56
N LYS A 57 -3.74 3.49 -8.94
CA LYS A 57 -3.27 4.73 -9.58
C LYS A 57 -3.84 4.86 -10.99
N GLU A 58 -3.88 3.78 -11.75
CA GLU A 58 -4.50 3.75 -13.08
C GLU A 58 -5.98 4.17 -13.00
N LYS A 59 -6.74 3.57 -12.08
CA LYS A 59 -8.15 3.94 -11.87
C LYS A 59 -8.36 5.38 -11.44
N ALA A 60 -7.49 5.91 -10.57
CA ALA A 60 -7.57 7.29 -10.13
C ALA A 60 -7.22 8.30 -11.24
N GLN A 61 -6.53 7.87 -12.30
CA GLN A 61 -6.21 8.70 -13.48
C GLN A 61 -7.30 8.64 -14.56
N ASP A 62 -8.05 7.54 -14.62
CA ASP A 62 -9.12 7.30 -15.60
C ASP A 62 -10.51 7.83 -15.16
N GLY A 63 -10.64 8.30 -13.91
CA GLY A 63 -11.90 8.72 -13.28
C GLY A 63 -12.13 10.23 -13.19
#